data_AF-A0A5S4YIT1-F1
#
_entry.id   AF-A0A5S4YIT1-F1
#
_cell.length_a   1.000
_cell.length_b   1.000
_cell.length_c   1.000
_cell.angle_alpha   90.00
_cell.angle_beta   90.00
_cell.angle_gamma   90.00
#
_symmetry.space_group_name_H-M   'P 1'
#
loop_
_entity.id
_entity.type
_entity.pdbx_description
1 polymer ?
#
loop_
_entity_poly.entity_id
_entity_poly.type
_entity_poly.pdbx_seq_one_letter_code
_entity_poly.pdbx_strand_id
1 'polypeptide(L)'
;MTSDRLFVYGTLMRGFDHPMARLLAAHADFLGDATCRGRLVLVKHYPGLLLSEVSSELVHGELFHLRAPDELLRELDMYEACGEGFPEPTEYLRKLVDVTRPDGATGKAWTYIYNWPVADLPRIESGRFLAH
;
A
#
# COMPACT_ATOMS: atom_id res chain seq x y z
N MET A 1 -3.39 14.37 -12.15
CA MET A 1 -3.74 14.48 -10.72
C MET A 1 -2.60 13.87 -9.92
N THR A 2 -1.68 14.69 -9.45
CA THR A 2 -0.61 14.27 -8.54
C THR A 2 -1.20 14.23 -7.14
N SER A 3 -1.34 13.03 -6.55
CA SER A 3 -1.59 12.93 -5.11
C SER A 3 -0.25 12.84 -4.41
N ASP A 4 -0.09 13.61 -3.35
CA ASP A 4 1.14 13.62 -2.53
C ASP A 4 0.96 12.72 -1.31
N ARG A 5 0.05 11.74 -1.38
CA ARG A 5 -0.27 10.82 -0.29
C ARG A 5 0.02 9.40 -0.69
N LEU A 6 0.58 8.63 0.25
CA LEU A 6 0.86 7.21 0.10
C LEU A 6 0.16 6.44 1.21
N PHE A 7 -0.62 5.44 0.83
CA PHE A 7 -1.21 4.45 1.72
C PHE A 7 -0.40 3.17 1.66
N VAL A 8 0.05 2.70 2.82
CA VAL A 8 0.83 1.47 2.98
C VAL A 8 0.12 0.52 3.94
N TYR A 9 0.14 -0.77 3.64
CA TYR A 9 -0.64 -1.79 4.36
C TYR A 9 0.20 -3.03 4.74
N GLY A 10 1.53 -2.91 4.65
CA GLY A 10 2.46 -4.04 4.78
C GLY A 10 3.83 -3.66 5.31
N THR A 11 4.88 -4.21 4.68
CA THR A 11 6.30 -4.09 5.08
C THR A 11 6.84 -2.66 5.07
N LEU A 12 6.15 -1.71 4.41
CA LEU A 12 6.49 -0.29 4.41
C LEU A 12 5.92 0.47 5.64
N MET A 13 5.08 -0.17 6.46
CA MET A 13 4.55 0.43 7.68
C MET A 13 5.65 0.61 8.73
N ARG A 14 5.49 1.59 9.62
CA ARG A 14 6.50 1.96 10.64
C ARG A 14 6.87 0.85 11.62
N GLY A 15 6.01 -0.18 11.75
CA GLY A 15 6.25 -1.33 12.63
C GLY A 15 7.31 -2.30 12.13
N PHE A 16 7.74 -2.19 10.87
CA PHE A 16 8.76 -3.08 10.28
C PHE A 16 10.14 -2.43 10.35
N ASP A 17 11.14 -3.21 10.78
CA ASP A 17 12.54 -2.78 10.73
C ASP A 17 13.11 -2.96 9.32
N HIS A 18 12.57 -2.20 8.37
CA HIS A 18 12.97 -2.24 6.98
C HIS A 18 13.58 -0.90 6.54
N PRO A 19 14.69 -0.89 5.78
CA PRO A 19 15.30 0.34 5.28
C PRO A 19 14.31 1.25 4.54
N MET A 20 13.36 0.68 3.79
CA MET A 20 12.36 1.45 3.05
C MET A 20 11.29 2.08 3.97
N ALA A 21 10.93 1.43 5.07
CA ALA A 21 10.04 2.03 6.07
C ALA A 21 10.72 3.24 6.75
N ARG A 22 12.04 3.14 7.02
CA ARG A 22 12.84 4.26 7.54
C ARG A 22 12.96 5.40 6.53
N LEU A 23 13.20 5.08 5.26
CA LEU A 23 13.22 6.06 4.17
C LEU A 23 11.87 6.79 4.04
N LEU A 24 10.76 6.03 4.01
CA LEU A 24 9.42 6.58 3.96
C LEU A 24 9.17 7.53 5.15
N ALA A 25 9.49 7.09 6.37
CA ALA A 25 9.36 7.94 7.56
C ALA A 25 10.28 9.18 7.53
N ALA A 26 11.45 9.10 6.87
CA ALA A 26 12.39 10.20 6.73
C ALA A 26 12.01 11.19 5.62
N HIS A 27 11.18 10.80 4.65
CA HIS A 27 10.77 11.63 3.50
C HIS A 27 9.25 11.90 3.44
N ALA A 28 8.48 11.38 4.37
CA ALA A 28 7.04 11.58 4.46
C ALA A 28 6.58 11.84 5.90
N ASP A 29 5.44 12.50 6.04
CA ASP A 29 4.78 12.79 7.31
C ASP A 29 3.66 11.80 7.55
N PHE A 30 3.69 11.12 8.69
CA PHE A 30 2.61 10.21 9.07
C PHE A 30 1.33 10.99 9.37
N LEU A 31 0.27 10.75 8.59
CA LEU A 31 -1.04 11.39 8.75
C LEU A 31 -1.99 10.62 9.68
N GLY A 32 -1.67 9.37 10.01
CA GLY A 32 -2.50 8.49 10.82
C GLY A 32 -2.87 7.19 10.11
N ASP A 33 -3.64 6.36 10.81
CA ASP A 33 -4.22 5.16 10.24
C ASP A 33 -5.24 5.52 9.16
N ALA A 34 -5.42 4.62 8.19
CA ALA A 34 -6.46 4.74 7.18
C ALA A 34 -6.93 3.35 6.75
N THR A 35 -8.06 3.31 6.05
CA THR A 35 -8.59 2.11 5.43
C THR A 35 -8.85 2.32 3.95
N CYS A 36 -8.67 1.27 3.15
CA CYS A 36 -9.09 1.26 1.75
C CYS A 36 -10.02 0.07 1.49
N ARG A 37 -10.86 0.17 0.48
CA ARG A 37 -11.72 -0.94 0.07
C ARG A 37 -10.90 -1.98 -0.68
N GLY A 38 -10.92 -3.21 -0.18
CA GLY A 38 -10.11 -4.29 -0.72
C GLY A 38 -9.95 -5.45 0.24
N ARG A 39 -9.25 -6.46 -0.25
CA ARG A 39 -8.88 -7.66 0.50
C ARG A 39 -7.36 -7.82 0.48
N LEU A 40 -6.81 -8.25 1.61
CA LEU A 40 -5.41 -8.66 1.70
C LEU A 40 -5.29 -10.15 1.43
N VAL A 41 -4.31 -10.51 0.62
CA VAL A 41 -3.84 -11.88 0.43
C VAL A 41 -2.39 -11.96 0.87
N LEU A 42 -1.99 -13.11 1.40
CA LEU A 42 -0.60 -13.38 1.73
C LEU A 42 0.04 -14.02 0.50
N VAL A 43 0.87 -13.25 -0.23
CA VAL A 43 1.54 -13.74 -1.44
C VAL A 43 2.66 -14.70 -1.06
N LYS A 44 3.51 -14.29 -0.12
CA LYS A 44 4.59 -15.09 0.48
C LYS A 44 4.80 -14.67 1.95
N HIS A 45 5.85 -13.91 2.21
CA HIS A 45 6.14 -13.28 3.49
C HIS A 45 5.67 -11.81 3.53
N TYR A 46 4.99 -11.37 2.47
CA TYR A 46 4.48 -10.02 2.29
C TYR A 46 3.02 -10.04 1.81
N PRO A 47 2.24 -9.00 2.11
CA PRO A 47 0.84 -8.92 1.73
C PRO A 47 0.65 -8.34 0.33
N GLY A 48 -0.35 -8.84 -0.39
CA GLY A 48 -0.88 -8.27 -1.62
C GLY A 48 -2.23 -7.62 -1.39
N LEU A 49 -2.40 -6.35 -1.77
CA LEU A 49 -3.69 -5.68 -1.77
C LEU A 49 -4.42 -5.94 -3.08
N LEU A 50 -5.66 -6.40 -2.97
CA LEU A 50 -6.58 -6.55 -4.09
C LEU A 50 -7.76 -5.61 -3.88
N LEU A 51 -7.99 -4.72 -4.83
CA LEU A 51 -9.12 -3.80 -4.75
C LEU A 51 -10.44 -4.56 -4.86
N SER A 52 -11.40 -4.12 -4.07
CA SER A 52 -12.75 -4.67 -4.04
C SER A 52 -13.75 -3.52 -4.04
N GLU A 53 -14.86 -3.72 -4.73
CA GLU A 53 -16.00 -2.79 -4.70
C GLU A 53 -16.91 -3.05 -3.49
N VAL A 54 -16.71 -4.17 -2.79
CA VAL A 54 -17.51 -4.56 -1.63
C VAL A 54 -17.15 -3.72 -0.42
N SER A 55 -18.13 -3.02 0.16
CA SER A 55 -17.92 -2.09 1.28
C SER A 55 -17.52 -2.76 2.59
N SER A 56 -17.81 -4.05 2.77
CA SER A 56 -17.40 -4.83 3.95
C SER A 56 -15.96 -5.30 3.89
N GLU A 57 -15.31 -5.24 2.72
CA GLU A 57 -13.91 -5.63 2.55
C GLU A 57 -13.02 -4.40 2.73
N LEU A 58 -12.40 -4.30 3.90
CA LEU A 58 -11.54 -3.20 4.27
C LEU A 58 -10.13 -3.69 4.58
N VAL A 59 -9.15 -3.01 4.00
CA VAL A 59 -7.74 -3.16 4.33
C VAL A 59 -7.33 -1.99 5.21
N HIS A 60 -6.69 -2.31 6.33
CA HIS A 60 -6.16 -1.36 7.28
C HIS A 60 -4.68 -1.12 7.01
N GLY A 61 -4.30 0.15 7.03
CA GLY A 61 -2.93 0.56 6.80
C GLY A 61 -2.65 1.94 7.40
N GLU A 62 -1.50 2.48 7.04
CA GLU A 62 -1.01 3.78 7.45
C GLU A 62 -1.02 4.73 6.25
N LEU A 63 -1.41 5.99 6.50
CA LEU A 63 -1.40 7.05 5.50
C LEU A 63 -0.25 8.01 5.77
N PHE A 64 0.51 8.31 4.72
CA PHE A 64 1.63 9.23 4.74
C PHE A 64 1.43 10.36 3.73
N HIS A 65 1.92 11.55 4.08
CA HIS A 65 2.05 12.68 3.19
C HIS A 65 3.50 12.77 2.70
N LEU A 66 3.72 12.54 1.42
CA LEU A 66 5.03 12.55 0.81
C LEU A 66 5.51 14.00 0.65
N ARG A 67 6.70 14.33 1.15
CA ARG A 67 7.30 15.66 0.93
C ARG A 67 7.82 15.83 -0.49
N ALA A 68 8.38 14.75 -1.04
CA ALA A 68 8.90 14.67 -2.40
C ALA A 68 8.32 13.40 -3.08
N PRO A 69 7.06 13.46 -3.56
CA PRO A 69 6.36 12.28 -4.07
C PRO A 69 7.11 11.62 -5.23
N ASP A 70 7.60 12.37 -6.21
CA ASP A 70 8.23 11.79 -7.40
C ASP A 70 9.52 11.01 -7.08
N GLU A 71 10.38 11.55 -6.21
CA GLU A 71 11.63 10.89 -5.82
C GLU A 71 11.37 9.64 -4.99
N LEU A 72 10.54 9.77 -3.95
CA LEU A 72 10.26 8.67 -3.04
C LEU A 72 9.47 7.56 -3.71
N LEU A 73 8.46 7.90 -4.53
CA LEU A 73 7.68 6.92 -5.26
C LEU A 73 8.55 6.16 -6.26
N ARG A 74 9.54 6.79 -6.90
CA ARG A 74 10.48 6.11 -7.80
C ARG A 74 11.33 5.08 -7.05
N GLU A 75 11.78 5.39 -5.83
CA GLU A 75 12.53 4.44 -5.01
C GLU A 75 11.65 3.27 -4.55
N LEU A 76 10.42 3.55 -4.15
CA LEU A 76 9.44 2.52 -3.77
C LEU A 76 9.04 1.64 -4.97
N ASP A 77 8.89 2.21 -6.16
CA ASP A 77 8.58 1.44 -7.37
C ASP A 77 9.71 0.45 -7.71
N MET A 78 10.97 0.86 -7.54
CA MET A 78 12.11 -0.04 -7.72
C MET A 78 12.13 -1.16 -6.67
N TYR A 79 11.73 -0.86 -5.44
CA TYR A 79 11.65 -1.83 -4.35
C TYR A 79 10.51 -2.85 -4.56
N GLU A 80 9.33 -2.40 -4.97
CA GLU A 80 8.14 -3.23 -5.24
C GLU A 80 8.19 -3.91 -6.63
N ALA A 81 9.34 -3.85 -7.30
CA ALA A 81 9.55 -4.42 -8.63
C ALA A 81 8.54 -3.94 -9.69
N CYS A 82 8.08 -2.69 -9.58
CA CYS A 82 7.14 -2.05 -10.49
C CYS A 82 7.68 -0.77 -11.16
N GLY A 83 8.99 -0.53 -11.04
CA GLY A 83 9.69 0.58 -11.69
C GLY A 83 10.04 0.34 -13.16
N GLU A 84 10.73 1.31 -13.77
CA GLU A 84 11.24 1.16 -15.13
C GLU A 84 12.27 0.02 -15.22
N GLY A 85 12.05 -0.93 -16.15
CA GLY A 85 12.94 -2.05 -16.39
C GLY A 85 12.44 -3.41 -15.90
N PHE A 86 11.31 -3.47 -15.19
CA PHE A 86 10.66 -4.74 -14.88
C PHE A 86 9.74 -5.20 -16.03
N PRO A 87 9.72 -6.51 -16.35
CA PRO A 87 8.86 -7.02 -17.41
C PRO A 87 7.39 -6.91 -17.00
N GLU A 88 6.58 -6.30 -17.87
CA GLU A 88 5.13 -6.24 -17.67
C GLU A 88 4.48 -7.60 -18.00
N PRO A 89 3.46 -8.04 -17.24
CA PRO A 89 2.87 -7.37 -16.08
C PRO A 89 3.73 -7.52 -14.82
N THR A 90 4.03 -6.38 -14.17
CA THR A 90 4.72 -6.33 -12.88
C THR A 90 3.87 -6.98 -11.79
N GLU A 91 4.52 -7.47 -10.74
CA GLU A 91 3.84 -8.13 -9.61
C GLU A 91 2.93 -7.16 -8.86
N TYR A 92 3.42 -5.94 -8.63
CA TYR A 92 2.67 -4.83 -8.07
C TYR A 92 2.44 -3.73 -9.10
N LEU A 93 1.35 -2.99 -8.93
CA LEU A 93 1.03 -1.80 -9.70
C LEU A 93 0.73 -0.65 -8.75
N ARG A 94 1.37 0.51 -8.99
CA ARG A 94 1.03 1.72 -8.25
C ARG A 94 -0.28 2.31 -8.76
N LYS A 95 -1.29 2.43 -7.90
CA LYS A 95 -2.62 2.94 -8.26
C LYS A 95 -3.11 3.96 -7.24
N LEU A 96 -3.85 4.96 -7.71
CA LEU A 96 -4.59 5.88 -6.86
C LEU A 96 -5.86 5.19 -6.38
N VAL A 97 -6.04 5.12 -5.06
CA VAL A 97 -7.22 4.56 -4.41
C VAL A 97 -7.82 5.56 -3.45
N ASP A 98 -9.12 5.41 -3.19
CA ASP A 98 -9.79 6.15 -2.13
C ASP A 98 -9.50 5.48 -0.79
N VAL A 99 -8.99 6.28 0.13
CA VAL A 99 -8.72 5.89 1.52
C VAL A 99 -9.60 6.70 2.45
N THR A 100 -10.05 6.05 3.52
CA THR A 100 -10.90 6.62 4.56
C THR A 100 -10.10 6.67 5.86
N ARG A 101 -10.03 7.86 6.46
CA ARG A 101 -9.39 8.05 7.77
C ARG A 101 -10.40 7.74 8.90
N PRO A 102 -9.93 7.51 10.15
CA PRO A 102 -10.79 7.24 11.31
C PRO A 102 -11.82 8.33 11.61
N ASP A 103 -11.56 9.57 11.18
CA ASP A 103 -12.48 10.71 11.28
C ASP A 103 -13.60 10.69 10.23
N GLY A 104 -13.61 9.69 9.33
CA GLY A 104 -14.55 9.57 8.22
C GLY A 104 -14.15 10.37 6.97
N ALA A 105 -13.05 11.12 7.02
CA ALA A 105 -12.57 11.87 5.86
C ALA A 105 -12.02 10.92 4.80
N THR A 106 -12.52 11.05 3.57
CA THR A 106 -12.02 10.32 2.42
C THR A 106 -11.02 11.16 1.63
N GLY A 107 -10.04 10.51 1.02
CA GLY A 107 -9.07 11.17 0.16
C GLY A 107 -8.38 10.16 -0.76
N LYS A 108 -7.71 10.67 -1.79
CA LYS A 108 -6.95 9.83 -2.72
C LYS A 108 -5.51 9.64 -2.23
N ALA A 109 -5.03 8.41 -2.24
CA ALA A 109 -3.64 8.09 -1.95
C ALA A 109 -3.13 7.07 -2.96
N TRP A 110 -1.84 7.17 -3.27
CA TRP A 110 -1.13 6.11 -3.98
C TRP A 110 -1.06 4.88 -3.08
N THR A 111 -1.20 3.72 -3.67
CA THR A 111 -0.95 2.43 -3.02
C THR A 111 -0.37 1.48 -4.06
N TYR A 112 0.25 0.40 -3.60
CA TYR A 112 0.65 -0.70 -4.44
C TYR A 112 -0.46 -1.75 -4.41
N ILE A 113 -0.89 -2.23 -5.57
CA ILE A 113 -1.88 -3.31 -5.66
C ILE A 113 -1.25 -4.51 -6.32
N TYR A 114 -1.58 -5.71 -5.84
CA TYR A 114 -1.09 -6.94 -6.42
C TYR A 114 -1.83 -7.23 -7.73
N ASN A 115 -1.09 -7.55 -8.78
CA ASN A 115 -1.58 -7.67 -10.15
C ASN A 115 -1.53 -9.10 -10.71
N TRP A 116 -0.84 -10.02 -10.05
CA TRP A 116 -0.74 -11.40 -10.49
C TRP A 116 -1.93 -12.26 -10.06
N PRO A 117 -2.10 -13.47 -10.62
CA PRO A 117 -3.16 -14.39 -10.22
C PRO A 117 -3.07 -14.76 -8.73
N VAL A 118 -4.23 -14.79 -8.08
CA VAL A 118 -4.38 -14.99 -6.61
C VAL A 118 -5.12 -16.28 -6.26
N ALA A 119 -5.27 -17.19 -7.22
CA ALA A 119 -6.17 -18.33 -7.13
C ALA A 119 -5.94 -19.23 -5.89
N ASP A 120 -4.69 -19.33 -5.45
CA ASP A 120 -4.28 -20.20 -4.34
C ASP A 120 -3.65 -19.45 -3.16
N LEU A 121 -3.79 -18.11 -3.11
CA LEU A 121 -3.18 -17.33 -2.04
C LEU A 121 -4.08 -17.27 -0.80
N PRO A 122 -3.54 -17.56 0.40
CA PRO A 122 -4.29 -17.45 1.63
C PRO A 122 -4.75 -16.01 1.85
N ARG A 123 -6.04 -15.84 2.13
CA ARG A 123 -6.63 -14.53 2.43
C ARG A 123 -6.37 -14.16 3.88
N ILE A 124 -6.00 -12.90 4.11
CA ILE A 124 -5.93 -12.31 5.44
C ILE A 124 -7.31 -11.70 5.74
N GLU A 125 -8.18 -12.47 6.39
CA GLU A 125 -9.57 -12.06 6.67
C GLU A 125 -9.66 -10.82 7.56
N SER A 126 -8.66 -10.60 8.42
CA SER A 126 -8.60 -9.43 9.30
C SER A 126 -8.37 -8.12 8.55
N GLY A 127 -7.93 -8.17 7.29
CA GLY A 127 -7.53 -6.98 6.52
C GLY A 127 -6.36 -6.21 7.14
N ARG A 128 -5.66 -6.81 8.11
CA ARG A 128 -4.57 -6.19 8.89
C ARG A 128 -3.33 -7.06 8.82
N PHE A 129 -2.27 -6.57 8.18
CA PHE A 129 -1.01 -7.31 8.10
C PHE A 129 -0.25 -7.31 9.43
N LEU A 130 -0.23 -6.19 10.17
CA LEU A 130 0.44 -6.09 11.49
C LEU A 130 -0.11 -7.04 12.57
N ALA A 131 -1.28 -7.64 12.34
CA ALA A 131 -1.94 -8.54 13.29
C ALA A 131 -1.85 -10.02 12.88
N HIS A 132 -1.06 -10.35 11.84
CA HIS A 132 -0.87 -11.69 11.30
C HIS A 132 0.55 -12.17 11.60
#